data_AF-A0AAW0LD37-F1
#
_entry.id   AF-A0AAW0LD37-F1
#
_cell.length_a   1.000
_cell.length_b   1.000
_cell.length_c   1.000
_cell.angle_alpha   90.00
_cell.angle_beta   90.00
_cell.angle_gamma   90.00
#
_symmetry.space_group_name_H-M   'P 1'
#
loop_
_entity.id
_entity.type
_entity.pdbx_description
1 polymer ?
#
loop_
_entity_poly.entity_id
_entity_poly.type
_entity_poly.pdbx_seq_one_letter_code
_entity_poly.pdbx_strand_id
1 'polypeptide(L)'
;MPGKEDSSSDKEQCLDLFLKIGLDERTAKNTIANNKVTANLTAVIHEAGVTDGCSRTVGNLIYTVATKYPANALVHRPTLLQYVVSSKIKTTAQLDAALSFFGTTASEDFKLNEFEEACGVGVEVSVEEIEQAVNEVFEENKNVILEQRYRTNVGELLGHVRRRHPWGDPKIVKVKAVFPTVFSVVRLSLIIVFNKFLTNSSWFAAAAI
;
A
#
# COMPACT_ATOMS: atom_id res chain seq x y z
N MET A 1 22.57 36.00 31.24
CA MET A 1 22.13 34.70 30.70
C MET A 1 20.67 34.83 30.29
N PRO A 2 20.35 34.70 29.00
CA PRO A 2 19.00 34.24 28.63
C PRO A 2 19.09 33.13 27.57
N GLY A 3 18.16 32.18 27.57
CA GLY A 3 18.06 31.21 26.47
C GLY A 3 17.61 29.80 26.83
N LYS A 4 16.48 29.66 27.55
CA LYS A 4 15.81 28.35 27.67
C LYS A 4 14.30 28.37 27.46
N GLU A 5 13.66 29.52 27.25
CA GLU A 5 12.19 29.60 27.12
C GLU A 5 11.69 29.42 25.68
N ASP A 6 12.49 29.70 24.64
CA ASP A 6 12.01 29.64 23.24
C ASP A 6 11.80 28.21 22.70
N SER A 7 12.61 27.23 23.13
CA SER A 7 12.59 25.88 22.53
C SER A 7 11.38 25.00 22.91
N SER A 8 10.64 25.37 23.96
CA SER A 8 9.49 24.62 24.46
C SER A 8 8.22 24.96 23.69
N SER A 9 7.96 26.26 23.49
CA SER A 9 6.79 26.77 22.79
C SER A 9 6.73 26.29 21.34
N ASP A 10 7.86 26.33 20.63
CA ASP A 10 7.93 25.92 19.22
C ASP A 10 7.62 24.43 19.02
N LYS A 11 8.01 23.60 19.98
CA LYS A 11 7.74 22.15 19.94
C LYS A 11 6.28 21.84 20.22
N GLU A 12 5.64 22.56 21.14
CA GLU A 12 4.21 22.43 21.40
C GLU A 12 3.37 22.86 20.18
N GLN A 13 3.77 23.95 19.50
CA GLN A 13 3.13 24.39 18.27
C GLN A 13 3.29 23.37 17.13
N CYS A 14 4.49 22.80 16.95
CA CYS A 14 4.70 21.73 15.97
C CYS A 14 3.89 20.48 16.30
N LEU A 15 3.79 20.12 17.58
CA LEU A 15 2.99 18.98 18.02
C LEU A 15 1.51 19.19 17.69
N ASP A 16 0.95 20.35 18.00
CA ASP A 16 -0.45 20.68 17.67
C ASP A 16 -0.70 20.63 16.16
N LEU A 17 0.20 21.21 15.34
CA LEU A 17 0.13 21.12 13.87
C LEU A 17 0.14 19.67 13.37
N PHE A 18 1.00 18.82 13.93
CA PHE A 18 1.12 17.41 13.53
C PHE A 18 -0.11 16.60 13.93
N LEU A 19 -0.73 16.92 15.06
CA LEU A 19 -2.00 16.32 15.49
C LEU A 19 -3.17 16.79 14.60
N LYS A 20 -3.19 18.06 14.18
CA LYS A 20 -4.21 18.63 13.29
C LYS A 20 -4.24 17.99 11.90
N ILE A 21 -3.09 17.62 11.36
CA ILE A 21 -3.04 16.85 10.10
C ILE A 21 -3.42 15.36 10.30
N GLY A 22 -3.69 14.94 11.55
CA GLY A 22 -4.22 13.61 11.85
C GLY A 22 -3.16 12.55 12.12
N LEU A 23 -1.90 12.92 12.39
CA LEU A 23 -0.88 11.98 12.87
C LEU A 23 -1.25 11.46 14.27
N ASP A 24 -0.88 10.21 14.55
CA ASP A 24 -1.03 9.67 15.89
C ASP A 24 -0.06 10.36 16.87
N GLU A 25 -0.49 10.49 18.12
CA GLU A 25 0.27 11.21 19.16
C GLU A 25 1.68 10.66 19.35
N ARG A 26 1.87 9.34 19.21
CA ARG A 26 3.18 8.72 19.30
C ARG A 26 4.08 9.12 18.13
N THR A 27 3.57 9.07 16.90
CA THR A 27 4.32 9.51 15.71
C THR A 27 4.64 10.99 15.79
N ALA A 28 3.68 11.84 16.16
CA ALA A 28 3.89 13.28 16.30
C ALA A 28 4.98 13.61 17.35
N LYS A 29 4.95 12.95 18.51
CA LYS A 29 6.00 13.07 19.55
C LYS A 29 7.38 12.61 19.05
N ASN A 30 7.43 11.52 18.29
CA ASN A 30 8.67 11.05 17.68
C ASN A 30 9.18 12.02 16.60
N THR A 31 8.29 12.67 15.87
CA THR A 31 8.66 13.66 14.85
C THR A 31 9.28 14.89 15.48
N ILE A 32 8.67 15.50 16.51
CA ILE A 32 9.22 16.67 17.22
C ILE A 32 10.54 16.39 17.95
N ALA A 33 10.87 15.11 18.19
CA ALA A 33 12.16 14.71 18.72
C ALA A 33 13.28 14.80 17.66
N ASN A 34 12.93 14.79 16.38
CA ASN A 34 13.86 14.94 15.26
C ASN A 34 13.71 16.32 14.61
N ASN A 35 14.58 17.26 15.00
CA ASN A 35 14.52 18.65 14.53
C ASN A 35 14.52 18.78 12.99
N LYS A 36 15.25 17.91 12.28
CA LYS A 36 15.31 17.94 10.80
C LYS A 36 13.97 17.54 10.19
N VAL A 37 13.39 16.44 10.67
CA VAL A 37 12.08 15.97 10.18
C VAL A 37 10.98 16.95 10.59
N THR A 38 11.08 17.53 11.78
CA THR A 38 10.15 18.57 12.27
C THR A 38 10.14 19.76 11.31
N ALA A 39 11.30 20.35 11.03
CA ALA A 39 11.40 21.50 10.13
C ALA A 39 10.87 21.17 8.72
N ASN A 40 11.24 19.99 8.18
CA ASN A 40 10.76 19.55 6.88
C ASN A 40 9.24 19.36 6.85
N LEU A 41 8.68 18.69 7.86
CA LEU A 41 7.24 18.42 7.92
C LEU A 41 6.44 19.71 8.08
N THR A 42 6.88 20.62 8.95
CA THR A 42 6.25 21.93 9.12
C THR A 42 6.26 22.71 7.80
N ALA A 43 7.39 22.76 7.08
CA ALA A 43 7.46 23.41 5.78
C ALA A 43 6.49 22.79 4.76
N VAL A 44 6.42 21.46 4.69
CA VAL A 44 5.52 20.74 3.79
C VAL A 44 4.04 20.98 4.15
N ILE A 45 3.69 21.06 5.43
CA ILE A 45 2.32 21.38 5.89
C ILE A 45 1.91 22.78 5.43
N HIS A 46 2.80 23.76 5.57
CA HIS A 46 2.57 25.12 5.11
C HIS A 46 2.44 25.19 3.58
N GLU A 47 3.31 24.50 2.84
CA GLU A 47 3.24 24.41 1.36
C GLU A 47 1.95 23.74 0.87
N ALA A 48 1.48 22.72 1.58
CA ALA A 48 0.22 22.05 1.28
C ALA A 48 -1.01 22.89 1.65
N GLY A 49 -0.85 23.96 2.46
CA GLY A 49 -1.95 24.79 2.91
C GLY A 49 -2.93 24.08 3.86
N VAL A 50 -2.46 23.05 4.60
CA VAL A 50 -3.30 22.24 5.50
C VAL A 50 -3.06 22.53 6.98
N THR A 51 -2.63 23.76 7.30
CA THR A 51 -2.39 24.21 8.69
C THR A 51 -3.65 24.16 9.55
N ASP A 52 -4.82 24.30 8.93
CA ASP A 52 -6.13 24.23 9.59
C ASP A 52 -6.60 22.78 9.84
N GLY A 53 -5.79 21.79 9.41
CA GLY A 53 -6.02 20.37 9.58
C GLY A 53 -6.45 19.66 8.30
N CYS A 54 -6.34 18.33 8.32
CA CYS A 54 -6.77 17.48 7.22
C CYS A 54 -7.16 16.08 7.70
N SER A 55 -7.65 15.24 6.79
CA SER A 55 -7.96 13.85 7.14
C SER A 55 -6.68 13.08 7.50
N ARG A 56 -6.79 12.11 8.41
CA ARG A 56 -5.67 11.22 8.78
C ARG A 56 -4.99 10.59 7.56
N THR A 57 -5.76 10.24 6.52
CA THR A 57 -5.22 9.67 5.29
C THR A 57 -4.29 10.66 4.58
N VAL A 58 -4.74 11.90 4.40
CA VAL A 58 -3.96 12.98 3.77
C VAL A 58 -2.73 13.31 4.61
N GLY A 59 -2.87 13.42 5.94
CA GLY A 59 -1.73 13.67 6.83
C GLY A 59 -0.65 12.61 6.77
N ASN A 60 -1.02 11.33 6.70
CA ASN A 60 -0.06 10.23 6.56
C ASN A 60 0.69 10.29 5.22
N LEU A 61 0.03 10.72 4.14
CA LEU A 61 0.67 10.92 2.84
C LEU A 61 1.62 12.12 2.88
N ILE A 62 1.20 13.24 3.49
CA ILE A 62 2.04 14.43 3.69
C ILE A 62 3.28 14.11 4.53
N TYR A 63 3.14 13.32 5.59
CA TYR A 63 4.27 12.84 6.39
C TYR A 63 5.25 12.01 5.57
N THR A 64 4.73 11.16 4.68
CA THR A 64 5.55 10.37 3.77
C THR A 64 6.31 11.27 2.78
N VAL A 65 5.66 12.32 2.24
CA VAL A 65 6.33 13.35 1.43
C VAL A 65 7.44 14.01 2.22
N ALA A 66 7.18 14.51 3.44
CA ALA A 66 8.19 15.20 4.23
C ALA A 66 9.44 14.37 4.55
N THR A 67 9.30 13.03 4.60
CA THR A 67 10.39 12.12 4.98
C THR A 67 11.10 11.45 3.80
N LYS A 68 10.41 11.23 2.68
CA LYS A 68 10.93 10.47 1.53
C LYS A 68 11.12 11.29 0.25
N TYR A 69 10.75 12.56 0.24
CA TYR A 69 10.77 13.33 -1.00
C TYR A 69 12.20 13.47 -1.57
N PRO A 70 12.39 13.21 -2.88
CA PRO A 70 13.70 13.25 -3.52
C PRO A 70 14.29 14.67 -3.52
N ALA A 71 15.50 14.82 -2.99
CA ALA A 71 16.15 16.12 -2.81
C ALA A 71 16.51 16.81 -4.15
N ASN A 72 16.62 16.06 -5.24
CA ASN A 72 16.90 16.56 -6.60
C ASN A 72 15.67 17.11 -7.32
N ALA A 73 14.47 17.01 -6.73
CA ALA A 73 13.20 17.37 -7.38
C ALA A 73 12.31 18.30 -6.55
N LEU A 74 12.89 19.03 -5.59
CA LEU A 74 12.14 19.86 -4.64
C LEU A 74 11.23 20.90 -5.31
N VAL A 75 11.55 21.30 -6.55
CA VAL A 75 10.74 22.21 -7.37
C VAL A 75 9.33 21.68 -7.65
N HIS A 76 9.13 20.37 -7.71
CA HIS A 76 7.81 19.76 -7.99
C HIS A 76 7.02 19.39 -6.73
N ARG A 77 7.60 19.58 -5.54
CA ARG A 77 6.97 19.21 -4.28
C ARG A 77 5.61 19.90 -4.06
N PRO A 78 5.46 21.21 -4.32
CA PRO A 78 4.16 21.87 -4.18
C PRO A 78 3.10 21.25 -5.09
N THR A 79 3.46 20.88 -6.31
CA THR A 79 2.56 20.21 -7.24
C THR A 79 2.10 18.86 -6.68
N LEU A 80 3.01 18.02 -6.19
CA LEU A 80 2.64 16.74 -5.57
C LEU A 80 1.69 16.93 -4.38
N LEU A 81 1.94 17.93 -3.53
CA LEU A 81 1.09 18.22 -2.38
C LEU A 81 -0.33 18.60 -2.79
N GLN A 82 -0.50 19.38 -3.86
CA GLN A 82 -1.83 19.69 -4.40
C GLN A 82 -2.59 18.43 -4.84
N TYR A 83 -1.91 17.43 -5.41
CA TYR A 83 -2.53 16.16 -5.77
C TYR A 83 -2.96 15.33 -4.56
N VAL A 84 -2.20 15.39 -3.46
CA VAL A 84 -2.56 14.73 -2.20
C VAL A 84 -3.76 15.44 -1.55
N VAL A 85 -3.73 16.77 -1.47
CA VAL A 85 -4.81 17.57 -0.84
C VAL A 85 -6.11 17.49 -1.65
N SER A 86 -6.03 17.52 -2.98
CA SER A 86 -7.18 17.31 -3.88
C SER A 86 -7.67 15.86 -3.93
N SER A 87 -7.07 14.95 -3.16
CA SER A 87 -7.43 13.53 -3.12
C SER A 87 -7.33 12.80 -4.47
N LYS A 88 -6.49 13.31 -5.39
CA LYS A 88 -6.10 12.62 -6.62
C LYS A 88 -5.15 11.45 -6.33
N ILE A 89 -4.23 11.66 -5.40
CA ILE A 89 -3.36 10.61 -4.84
C ILE A 89 -3.93 10.20 -3.49
N LYS A 90 -4.50 8.98 -3.42
CA LYS A 90 -5.21 8.47 -2.24
C LYS A 90 -4.42 7.40 -1.50
N THR A 91 -3.50 6.73 -2.18
CA THR A 91 -2.78 5.56 -1.66
C THR A 91 -1.28 5.79 -1.56
N THR A 92 -0.64 5.04 -0.65
CA THR A 92 0.82 5.08 -0.50
C THR A 92 1.54 4.58 -1.75
N ALA A 93 0.94 3.65 -2.51
CA ALA A 93 1.52 3.13 -3.75
C ALA A 93 1.57 4.20 -4.86
N GLN A 94 0.48 4.96 -5.03
CA GLN A 94 0.45 6.11 -5.95
C GLN A 94 1.47 7.18 -5.53
N LEU A 95 1.61 7.43 -4.22
CA LEU A 95 2.59 8.37 -3.71
C LEU A 95 4.03 7.90 -3.97
N ASP A 96 4.36 6.64 -3.66
CA ASP A 96 5.70 6.09 -3.89
C ASP A 96 6.05 6.13 -5.39
N ALA A 97 5.08 5.85 -6.28
CA ALA A 97 5.27 6.00 -7.73
C ALA A 97 5.53 7.45 -8.15
N ALA A 98 4.79 8.41 -7.57
CA ALA A 98 5.02 9.84 -7.81
C ALA A 98 6.41 10.29 -7.35
N LEU A 99 6.86 9.80 -6.19
CA LEU A 99 8.21 10.06 -5.69
C LEU A 99 9.28 9.46 -6.62
N SER A 100 9.05 8.25 -7.15
CA SER A 100 9.94 7.63 -8.14
C SER A 100 10.00 8.43 -9.45
N PHE A 101 8.85 8.87 -9.97
CA PHE A 101 8.77 9.69 -11.17
C PHE A 101 9.60 10.98 -11.01
N PHE A 102 9.36 11.74 -9.93
CA PHE A 102 10.13 12.96 -9.67
C PHE A 102 11.60 12.69 -9.36
N GLY A 103 11.93 11.55 -8.75
CA GLY A 103 13.32 11.15 -8.56
C GLY A 103 14.08 11.01 -9.88
N THR A 104 13.41 10.55 -10.94
CA THR A 104 13.96 10.43 -12.30
C THR A 104 13.93 11.75 -13.06
N THR A 105 12.82 12.49 -13.03
CA THR A 105 12.69 13.81 -13.67
C THR A 105 13.62 14.87 -13.06
N ALA A 106 13.96 14.72 -11.78
CA ALA A 106 14.75 15.69 -11.02
C ALA A 106 14.13 17.10 -11.06
N SER A 107 14.85 18.09 -11.61
CA SER A 107 14.40 19.49 -11.67
C SER A 107 13.88 19.89 -13.05
N GLU A 108 13.74 18.94 -13.98
CA GLU A 108 13.25 19.21 -15.33
C GLU A 108 11.73 19.34 -15.35
N ASP A 109 11.20 20.10 -16.31
CA ASP A 109 9.74 20.16 -16.50
C ASP A 109 9.19 18.79 -16.91
N PHE A 110 8.02 18.44 -16.40
CA PHE A 110 7.33 17.19 -16.72
C PHE A 110 5.99 17.45 -17.36
N LYS A 111 5.53 16.46 -18.15
CA LYS A 111 4.18 16.48 -18.70
C LYS A 111 3.21 15.93 -17.67
N LEU A 112 2.17 16.71 -17.39
CA LEU A 112 1.14 16.36 -16.40
C LEU A 112 0.47 15.02 -16.74
N ASN A 113 0.18 14.75 -18.02
CA ASN A 113 -0.44 13.49 -18.45
C ASN A 113 0.46 12.27 -18.18
N GLU A 114 1.77 12.37 -18.47
CA GLU A 114 2.73 11.29 -18.22
C GLU A 114 2.87 11.04 -16.71
N PHE A 115 2.84 12.11 -15.90
CA PHE A 115 2.84 12.00 -14.45
C PHE A 115 1.57 11.34 -13.91
N GLU A 116 0.38 11.77 -14.35
CA GLU A 116 -0.89 11.19 -13.92
C GLU A 116 -0.99 9.70 -14.29
N GLU A 117 -0.54 9.31 -15.49
CA GLU A 117 -0.48 7.92 -15.93
C GLU A 117 0.51 7.10 -15.10
N ALA A 118 1.74 7.61 -14.90
CA ALA A 118 2.77 6.92 -14.11
C ALA A 118 2.37 6.73 -12.64
N CYS A 119 1.56 7.64 -12.10
CA CYS A 119 1.08 7.60 -10.72
C CYS A 119 -0.28 6.90 -10.57
N GLY A 120 -0.92 6.48 -11.66
CA GLY A 120 -2.25 5.89 -11.63
C GLY A 120 -3.32 6.84 -11.07
N VAL A 121 -3.20 8.14 -11.35
CA VAL A 121 -4.21 9.14 -10.97
C VAL A 121 -5.49 8.86 -11.75
N GLY A 122 -6.61 8.71 -11.04
CA GLY A 122 -7.89 8.35 -11.66
C GLY A 122 -8.06 6.86 -11.99
N VAL A 123 -7.04 6.03 -11.74
CA VAL A 123 -7.17 4.57 -11.89
C VAL A 123 -7.80 4.01 -10.61
N GLU A 124 -9.07 3.64 -10.69
CA GLU A 124 -9.77 2.90 -9.64
C GLU A 124 -9.87 1.43 -10.06
N VAL A 125 -9.08 0.57 -9.41
CA VAL A 125 -9.14 -0.87 -9.68
C VAL A 125 -10.35 -1.45 -8.95
N SER A 126 -11.27 -2.01 -9.73
CA SER A 126 -12.48 -2.65 -9.23
C SER A 126 -12.16 -3.97 -8.51
N VAL A 127 -13.11 -4.46 -7.71
CA VAL A 127 -12.95 -5.74 -7.01
C VAL A 127 -12.94 -6.89 -8.00
N GLU A 128 -13.72 -6.76 -9.07
CA GLU A 128 -13.87 -7.72 -10.16
C GLU A 128 -12.57 -7.88 -10.95
N GLU A 129 -11.86 -6.78 -11.26
CA GLU A 129 -10.54 -6.83 -11.90
C GLU A 129 -9.50 -7.51 -11.00
N ILE A 130 -9.54 -7.24 -9.69
CA ILE A 130 -8.66 -7.91 -8.72
C ILE A 130 -8.96 -9.42 -8.69
N GLU A 131 -10.24 -9.81 -8.67
CA GLU A 131 -10.64 -11.22 -8.71
C GLU A 131 -10.18 -11.93 -9.98
N GLN A 132 -10.35 -11.26 -11.12
CA GLN A 132 -9.90 -11.80 -12.39
C GLN A 132 -8.38 -12.03 -12.40
N ALA A 133 -7.58 -11.05 -11.99
CA ALA A 133 -6.13 -11.19 -11.94
C ALA A 133 -5.66 -12.24 -10.93
N VAL A 134 -6.37 -12.38 -9.80
CA VAL A 134 -6.13 -13.47 -8.85
C VAL A 134 -6.38 -14.83 -9.50
N ASN A 135 -7.48 -14.99 -10.24
CA ASN A 135 -7.82 -16.23 -10.92
C ASN A 135 -6.82 -16.57 -12.02
N GLU A 136 -6.37 -15.58 -12.80
CA GLU A 136 -5.33 -15.73 -13.82
C GLU A 136 -4.02 -16.21 -13.20
N VAL A 137 -3.53 -15.53 -12.14
CA VAL A 137 -2.32 -15.94 -11.40
C VAL A 137 -2.48 -17.35 -10.83
N PHE A 138 -3.66 -17.67 -10.32
CA PHE A 138 -3.93 -18.98 -9.76
C PHE A 138 -3.88 -20.08 -10.84
N GLU A 139 -4.51 -19.88 -11.99
CA GLU A 139 -4.49 -20.86 -13.09
C GLU A 139 -3.09 -21.02 -13.68
N GLU A 140 -2.31 -19.94 -13.83
CA GLU A 140 -0.91 -19.99 -14.25
C GLU A 140 -0.03 -20.83 -13.31
N ASN A 141 -0.27 -20.72 -11.99
CA ASN A 141 0.52 -21.38 -10.96
C ASN A 141 -0.11 -22.68 -10.43
N LYS A 142 -1.18 -23.15 -11.07
CA LYS A 142 -2.01 -24.26 -10.58
C LYS A 142 -1.22 -25.52 -10.31
N ASN A 143 -0.36 -25.94 -11.24
CA ASN A 143 0.43 -27.16 -11.09
C ASN A 143 1.36 -27.10 -9.87
N VAL A 144 2.01 -25.94 -9.65
CA VAL A 144 2.88 -25.70 -8.50
C VAL A 144 2.08 -25.70 -7.19
N ILE A 145 0.89 -25.09 -7.18
CA ILE A 145 -0.02 -25.09 -6.03
C ILE A 145 -0.46 -26.51 -5.67
N LEU A 146 -0.76 -27.33 -6.68
CA LEU A 146 -1.18 -28.72 -6.47
C LEU A 146 -0.06 -29.60 -5.89
N GLU A 147 1.18 -29.37 -6.34
CA GLU A 147 2.35 -30.10 -5.86
C GLU A 147 2.76 -29.67 -4.45
N GLN A 148 2.86 -28.36 -4.20
CA GLN A 148 3.36 -27.82 -2.93
C GLN A 148 2.27 -27.73 -1.85
N ARG A 149 0.99 -27.68 -2.22
CA ARG A 149 -0.17 -27.58 -1.33
C ARG A 149 -0.02 -26.45 -0.28
N TYR A 150 -0.03 -26.81 1.00
CA TYR A 150 0.13 -25.87 2.11
C TYR A 150 1.52 -25.22 2.19
N ARG A 151 2.51 -25.72 1.43
CA ARG A 151 3.85 -25.11 1.33
C ARG A 151 3.94 -24.05 0.24
N THR A 152 2.89 -23.86 -0.56
CA THR A 152 2.91 -22.83 -1.61
C THR A 152 3.10 -21.45 -1.00
N ASN A 153 4.05 -20.70 -1.56
CA ASN A 153 4.34 -19.35 -1.13
C ASN A 153 3.25 -18.39 -1.60
N VAL A 154 2.24 -18.16 -0.74
CA VAL A 154 1.17 -17.19 -1.02
C VAL A 154 1.72 -15.77 -1.19
N GLY A 155 2.84 -15.44 -0.54
CA GLY A 155 3.50 -14.14 -0.71
C GLY A 155 3.99 -13.90 -2.13
N GLU A 156 4.46 -14.95 -2.80
CA GLU A 156 4.90 -14.90 -4.20
C GLU A 156 3.70 -14.67 -5.14
N LEU A 157 2.63 -15.44 -4.98
CA LEU A 157 1.38 -15.28 -5.74
C LEU A 157 0.80 -13.87 -5.58
N LEU A 158 0.77 -13.35 -4.34
CA LEU A 158 0.38 -11.97 -4.07
C LEU A 158 1.28 -10.96 -4.79
N GLY A 159 2.57 -11.23 -4.90
CA GLY A 159 3.51 -10.44 -5.69
C GLY A 159 3.15 -10.41 -7.17
N HIS A 160 2.74 -11.55 -7.76
CA HIS A 160 2.27 -11.61 -9.15
C HIS A 160 1.00 -10.80 -9.38
N VAL A 161 0.04 -10.83 -8.47
CA VAL A 161 -1.20 -10.04 -8.58
C VAL A 161 -0.90 -8.54 -8.45
N ARG A 162 -0.07 -8.15 -7.48
CA ARG A 162 0.34 -6.74 -7.27
C ARG A 162 1.08 -6.14 -8.46
N ARG A 163 1.85 -6.94 -9.20
CA ARG A 163 2.50 -6.47 -10.44
C ARG A 163 1.51 -6.19 -11.56
N ARG A 164 0.40 -6.94 -11.64
CA ARG A 164 -0.67 -6.72 -12.63
C ARG A 164 -1.56 -5.53 -12.26
N HIS A 165 -1.86 -5.38 -10.95
CA HIS A 165 -2.66 -4.27 -10.44
C HIS A 165 -1.91 -3.50 -9.35
N PRO A 166 -0.96 -2.63 -9.73
CA PRO A 166 -0.15 -1.85 -8.78
C PRO A 166 -0.98 -0.88 -7.93
N TRP A 167 -2.14 -0.43 -8.44
CA TRP A 167 -3.06 0.50 -7.78
C TRP A 167 -4.19 -0.18 -7.00
N GLY A 168 -4.26 -1.52 -7.03
CA GLY A 168 -5.31 -2.28 -6.34
C GLY A 168 -5.16 -2.25 -4.82
N ASP A 169 -6.28 -2.30 -4.09
CA ASP A 169 -6.25 -2.31 -2.62
C ASP A 169 -5.53 -3.56 -2.11
N PRO A 170 -4.40 -3.42 -1.38
CA PRO A 170 -3.62 -4.56 -0.92
C PRO A 170 -4.37 -5.46 0.07
N LYS A 171 -5.38 -4.93 0.78
CA LYS A 171 -6.24 -5.73 1.65
C LYS A 171 -7.18 -6.61 0.83
N ILE A 172 -7.80 -6.05 -0.21
CA ILE A 172 -8.71 -6.79 -1.09
C ILE A 172 -7.92 -7.85 -1.86
N VAL A 173 -6.78 -7.49 -2.45
CA VAL A 173 -5.86 -8.44 -3.10
C VAL A 173 -5.48 -9.58 -2.16
N LYS A 174 -5.13 -9.27 -0.91
CA LYS A 174 -4.75 -10.29 0.08
C LYS A 174 -5.92 -11.23 0.39
N VAL A 175 -7.10 -10.69 0.67
CA VAL A 175 -8.29 -11.49 0.95
C VAL A 175 -8.60 -12.37 -0.26
N LYS A 176 -8.76 -11.78 -1.44
CA LYS A 176 -9.16 -12.52 -2.65
C LYS A 176 -8.12 -13.52 -3.12
N ALA A 177 -6.82 -13.30 -2.93
CA ALA A 177 -5.79 -14.28 -3.32
C ALA A 177 -5.66 -15.45 -2.34
N VAL A 178 -5.84 -15.23 -1.03
CA VAL A 178 -5.69 -16.29 -0.02
C VAL A 178 -6.83 -17.31 -0.12
N PHE A 179 -8.06 -16.86 -0.39
CA PHE A 179 -9.24 -17.72 -0.41
C PHE A 179 -9.17 -18.85 -1.48
N PRO A 180 -8.86 -18.58 -2.77
CA PRO A 180 -8.69 -19.60 -3.80
C PRO A 180 -7.57 -20.58 -3.50
N THR A 181 -6.43 -20.13 -2.97
CA THR A 181 -5.32 -21.02 -2.61
C THR A 181 -5.75 -21.99 -1.50
N VAL A 182 -6.34 -21.49 -0.42
CA VAL A 182 -6.83 -22.33 0.69
C VAL A 182 -7.95 -23.24 0.22
N PHE A 183 -8.93 -22.71 -0.51
CA PHE A 183 -10.07 -23.47 -1.01
C PHE A 183 -9.65 -24.57 -1.98
N SER A 184 -8.71 -24.30 -2.89
CA SER A 184 -8.18 -25.34 -3.78
C SER A 184 -7.47 -26.43 -3.00
N VAL A 185 -6.59 -26.09 -2.05
CA VAL A 185 -5.88 -27.09 -1.25
C VAL A 185 -6.84 -27.94 -0.40
N VAL A 186 -7.88 -27.32 0.18
CA VAL A 186 -8.91 -28.01 0.98
C VAL A 186 -9.82 -28.87 0.10
N ARG A 187 -10.36 -28.31 -0.99
CA ARG A 187 -11.22 -29.02 -1.95
C ARG A 187 -10.50 -30.20 -2.58
N LEU A 188 -9.23 -30.05 -2.94
CA LEU A 188 -8.44 -31.12 -3.50
C LEU A 188 -8.08 -32.18 -2.47
N SER A 189 -7.81 -31.79 -1.22
CA SER A 189 -7.61 -32.75 -0.12
C SER A 189 -8.88 -33.57 0.13
N LEU A 190 -10.06 -32.94 0.10
CA LEU A 190 -11.35 -33.61 0.15
C LEU A 190 -11.58 -34.53 -1.05
N ILE A 191 -11.27 -34.10 -2.28
CA ILE A 191 -11.36 -34.93 -3.48
C ILE A 191 -10.44 -36.14 -3.36
N ILE A 192 -9.20 -35.97 -2.90
CA ILE A 192 -8.25 -37.09 -2.76
C ILE A 192 -8.68 -38.06 -1.66
N VAL A 193 -9.19 -37.55 -0.53
CA VAL A 193 -9.77 -38.40 0.53
C VAL A 193 -10.99 -39.15 0.00
N PHE A 194 -11.85 -38.48 -0.76
CA PHE A 194 -13.04 -39.09 -1.37
C PHE A 194 -12.68 -40.11 -2.46
N ASN A 195 -11.69 -39.83 -3.30
CA ASN A 195 -11.23 -40.74 -4.34
C ASN A 195 -10.50 -41.94 -3.73
N LYS A 196 -9.73 -41.74 -2.65
CA LYS A 196 -9.13 -42.82 -1.87
C LYS A 196 -10.21 -43.68 -1.18
N PHE A 197 -11.30 -43.08 -0.71
CA PHE A 197 -12.46 -43.80 -0.19
C PHE A 197 -13.17 -44.63 -1.29
N LEU A 198 -13.36 -44.07 -2.48
CA LEU A 198 -13.96 -44.76 -3.63
C LEU A 198 -13.06 -45.84 -4.25
N THR A 199 -11.73 -45.74 -4.11
CA THR A 199 -10.79 -46.75 -4.63
C THR A 199 -10.45 -47.84 -3.61
N ASN A 200 -10.60 -47.57 -2.31
CA ASN A 200 -10.53 -48.57 -1.24
C ASN A 200 -11.86 -49.30 -0.98
N SER A 201 -12.85 -49.19 -1.88
CA SER A 201 -14.08 -49.99 -1.80
C SER A 201 -13.86 -51.45 -2.22
N SER A 202 -12.82 -52.09 -1.68
CA SER A 202 -12.76 -53.55 -1.50
C SER A 202 -13.67 -54.02 -0.34
N TRP A 203 -14.26 -53.09 0.42
CA TRP A 203 -15.20 -53.39 1.51
C TRP A 203 -16.61 -53.81 1.05
N PHE A 204 -17.02 -53.54 -0.20
CA PHE A 204 -18.32 -54.01 -0.70
C PHE A 204 -18.28 -55.43 -1.29
N ALA A 205 -17.09 -56.00 -1.52
CA ALA A 205 -16.94 -57.34 -2.09
C ALA A 205 -16.91 -58.48 -1.05
N ALA A 206 -16.89 -58.18 0.26
CA ALA A 206 -16.79 -59.19 1.32
C ALA A 206 -18.11 -59.52 2.03
N ALA A 207 -19.25 -58.95 1.61
CA ALA A 207 -20.57 -59.18 2.23
C ALA A 207 -21.58 -59.86 1.28
N ALA A 208 -21.11 -60.55 0.24
CA ALA A 208 -21.92 -61.36 -0.66
C ALA A 208 -21.38 -62.80 -0.77
N ILE A 209 -21.11 -63.41 0.38
CA ILE A 209 -21.01 -64.87 0.55
C ILE A 209 -22.00 -65.26 1.64
#